data_AF-A0A5K1A6Y5-F1
#
_entry.id   AF-A0A5K1A6Y5-F1
#
_cell.length_a   1.000
_cell.length_b   1.000
_cell.length_c   1.000
_cell.angle_alpha   90.00
_cell.angle_beta   90.00
_cell.angle_gamma   90.00
#
_symmetry.space_group_name_H-M   'P 1'
#
loop_
_entity.id
_entity.type
_entity.pdbx_description
1 polymer ?
#
loop_
_entity_poly.entity_id
_entity_poly.type
_entity_poly.pdbx_seq_one_letter_code
_entity_poly.pdbx_strand_id
1 'polypeptide(L)' 'IGSTEWVEQNLHILESKAVAYLNVDCAVQGPDFFAGATPQLDNLIVEITKQ' A
#
# COMPACT_ATOMS: atom_id res chain seq x y z
N ILE A 1 18.67 -6.21 -2.31
CA ILE A 1 18.77 -5.15 -1.30
C ILE A 1 17.62 -4.20 -1.56
N GLY A 2 16.55 -4.38 -0.80
CA GLY A 2 15.21 -3.92 -1.13
C GLY A 2 14.44 -3.39 0.07
N SER A 3 13.12 -3.31 -0.08
CA SER A 3 12.20 -2.78 0.92
C SER A 3 12.33 -3.48 2.28
N THR A 4 12.64 -4.78 2.30
CA THR A 4 12.87 -5.55 3.53
C THR A 4 14.01 -4.97 4.37
N GLU A 5 15.20 -4.80 3.80
CA GLU A 5 16.36 -4.30 4.54
C GLU A 5 16.16 -2.85 5.00
N TRP A 6 15.41 -2.04 4.23
CA TRP A 6 15.05 -0.70 4.66
C TRP A 6 14.08 -0.71 5.85
N VAL A 7 13.10 -1.62 5.86
CA VAL A 7 12.20 -1.81 7.01
C VAL A 7 12.97 -2.27 8.24
N GLU A 8 13.88 -3.24 8.11
CA GLU A 8 14.72 -3.71 9.23
C GLU A 8 15.53 -2.56 9.86
N GLN A 9 16.07 -1.66 9.06
CA GLN A 9 16.82 -0.49 9.53
C GLN A 9 15.95 0.59 10.20
N ASN A 10 14.67 0.68 9.84
CA ASN A 10 13.76 1.74 10.26
C ASN A 10 12.61 1.26 11.15
N LEU A 11 12.67 0.01 11.63
CA LEU A 11 11.55 -0.69 12.29
C LEU A 11 10.89 0.17 13.37
N HIS A 12 11.67 0.72 14.30
CA HIS A 12 11.13 1.53 15.41
C HIS A 12 10.43 2.82 14.95
N ILE A 13 10.88 3.43 13.86
CA ILE A 13 10.24 4.62 13.29
C ILE A 13 8.93 4.22 12.61
N LEU A 14 8.92 3.10 11.88
CA LEU A 14 7.73 2.61 11.21
C LEU A 14 6.67 2.14 12.22
N GLU A 15 7.06 1.43 13.27
CA GLU A 15 6.17 1.02 14.37
C GLU A 15 5.47 2.21 15.02
N SER A 16 6.16 3.35 15.17
CA SER A 16 5.62 4.53 15.86
C SER A 16 4.95 5.55 14.96
N LYS A 17 5.26 5.57 13.65
CA LYS A 17 4.85 6.66 12.74
C LYS A 17 4.20 6.22 11.44
N ALA A 18 4.39 4.98 10.98
CA ALA A 18 3.78 4.55 9.73
C ALA A 18 2.28 4.32 9.94
N VAL A 19 1.47 5.00 9.11
CA VAL A 19 0.00 4.87 9.15
C VAL A 19 -0.48 3.90 8.08
N ALA A 20 0.12 3.94 6.89
CA ALA A 20 -0.15 3.03 5.77
C ALA A 20 1.08 2.95 4.86
N TYR A 21 1.17 1.86 4.08
CA TYR A 21 2.15 1.67 3.02
C TYR A 21 1.42 1.39 1.70
N LEU A 22 1.74 2.17 0.66
CA LEU A 22 1.19 1.98 -0.68
C LEU A 22 2.31 1.49 -1.59
N ASN A 23 2.19 0.26 -2.08
CA ASN A 23 3.04 -0.23 -3.16
C ASN A 23 2.49 0.22 -4.51
N VAL A 24 3.34 0.68 -5.41
CA VAL A 24 2.95 1.20 -6.73
C VAL A 24 3.61 0.46 -7.88
N ASP A 25 4.12 -0.74 -7.62
CA ASP A 25 4.60 -1.61 -8.70
C ASP A 25 3.45 -1.94 -9.66
N CYS A 26 3.73 -1.90 -10.96
CA CYS A 26 2.74 -2.18 -12.00
C CYS A 26 1.44 -1.36 -11.88
N ALA A 27 1.51 -0.10 -11.40
CA ALA A 27 0.34 0.76 -11.22
C ALA A 27 -0.50 1.02 -12.49
N VAL A 28 0.04 0.71 -13.68
CA VAL A 28 -0.70 0.70 -14.95
C VAL A 28 -0.46 -0.64 -15.63
N GLN A 29 -1.50 -1.47 -15.71
CA GLN A 29 -1.46 -2.77 -16.38
C GLN A 29 -2.84 -3.18 -16.89
N GLY A 30 -2.94 -3.48 -18.18
CA GLY A 30 -4.19 -3.97 -18.78
C GLY A 30 -5.34 -2.96 -18.73
N PRO A 31 -6.54 -3.38 -19.16
CA PRO A 31 -7.73 -2.52 -19.16
C PRO A 31 -8.50 -2.53 -17.83
N ASP A 32 -8.32 -3.55 -16.99
CA ASP A 32 -9.10 -3.76 -15.78
C ASP A 32 -8.38 -3.25 -14.53
N PHE A 33 -9.12 -2.62 -13.62
CA PHE A 33 -8.58 -2.17 -12.33
C PHE A 33 -8.62 -3.29 -11.30
N PHE A 34 -7.52 -3.48 -10.57
CA PHE A 34 -7.47 -4.31 -9.37
C PHE A 34 -6.60 -3.64 -8.29
N ALA A 35 -6.93 -3.91 -7.03
CA ALA A 35 -6.15 -3.48 -5.88
C ALA A 35 -6.15 -4.59 -4.83
N GLY A 36 -4.99 -4.80 -4.19
CA GLY A 36 -4.85 -5.66 -3.02
C GLY A 36 -4.52 -4.80 -1.80
N ALA A 37 -5.27 -4.96 -0.72
CA ALA A 37 -5.07 -4.22 0.52
C ALA A 37 -5.55 -5.01 1.74
N THR A 38 -5.24 -4.52 2.94
CA THR A 38 -5.84 -5.05 4.17
C THR A 38 -7.28 -4.54 4.31
N PRO A 39 -8.17 -5.23 5.04
CA PRO A 39 -9.59 -4.88 5.12
C PRO A 39 -9.89 -3.45 5.61
N GLN A 40 -8.95 -2.85 6.36
CA GLN A 40 -9.05 -1.46 6.83
C GLN A 40 -9.13 -0.44 5.68
N LEU A 41 -8.69 -0.80 4.48
CA LEU A 41 -8.70 0.06 3.30
C LEU A 41 -9.84 -0.25 2.33
N ASP A 42 -10.66 -1.28 2.57
CA ASP A 42 -11.72 -1.72 1.63
C ASP A 42 -12.71 -0.58 1.30
N ASN A 43 -13.23 0.09 2.34
CA ASN A 43 -14.16 1.19 2.16
C ASN A 43 -13.53 2.38 1.43
N LEU A 44 -12.25 2.68 1.72
CA LEU A 44 -11.52 3.75 1.04
C LEU A 44 -11.37 3.43 -0.44
N ILE A 45 -10.96 2.20 -0.79
CA ILE A 45 -10.81 1.74 -2.18
C ILE A 45 -12.15 1.85 -2.93
N VAL A 46 -13.24 1.38 -2.32
CA VAL A 46 -14.58 1.50 -2.91
C VAL A 46 -14.98 2.96 -3.07
N GLU A 47 -14.68 3.82 -2.10
CA GLU A 47 -15.02 5.25 -2.18
C GLU A 47 -14.27 5.97 -3.29
N ILE A 48 -12.94 5.81 -3.37
CA ILE A 48 -12.11 6.52 -4.38
C ILE A 48 -12.33 6.00 -5.81
N THR A 49 -12.93 4.82 -5.98
CA THR A 49 -13.24 4.24 -7.28
C THR A 49 -14.68 4.49 -7.74
N LYS A 50 -15.52 5.12 -6.90
CA LYS A 50 -16.83 5.62 -7.34
C LYS A 50 -16.64 6.76 -8.34
N GLN A 51 -17.32 6.65 -9.47
CA GLN A 51 -17.45 7.72 -10.47
C GLN A 51 -18.59 8.66 -10.10
#